data_AF-A0A954UGF5-F1
#
_entry.id   AF-A0A954UGF5-F1
#
_cell.length_a   1.000
_cell.length_b   1.000
_cell.length_c   1.000
_cell.angle_alpha   90.00
_cell.angle_beta   90.00
_cell.angle_gamma   90.00
#
_symmetry.space_group_name_H-M   'P 1'
#
loop_
_entity.id
_entity.type
_entity.pdbx_description
1 polymer ?
#
loop_
_entity_poly.entity_id
_entity_poly.type
_entity_poly.pdbx_seq_one_letter_code
_entity_poly.pdbx_strand_id
1 'polypeptide(L)'
;SQWGHDFRPDYTRVGEIRRTLGEPTTLALTATATPDVQRDIVAQLDLAPDQMPLFHEGIDRPNLSLEVQPVWGDDEKLAAIEQVRANYPGSGIVYFTLIRTLLEFSERLRQRGVAHHIYHGELPRDERRRVQERFMSRADALVLATNAFGMGIDKDAIRFVVHADVPGSLESYYQEIGRAGRDGLPSECRLLYDERDLATQMEFLQWSNPDAEFYHRVFDFLRHDLEQFNAFGLEWLRERLHAKAKHDRRLETSLSMLERYGAIEGDLTVPHVDAVYELPEDLADSTRLAEKLRRDQLKLYALVEYVRADDRRAHLRSYFGLSESESGA
;
A
#
# COMPACT_ATOMS: atom_id res chain seq x y z
N SER A 1 12.51 -7.41 -6.79
CA SER A 1 12.40 -6.02 -6.34
C SER A 1 10.97 -5.53 -6.18
N GLN A 2 10.59 -5.26 -4.92
CA GLN A 2 9.37 -4.53 -4.54
C GLN A 2 9.43 -3.02 -4.88
N TRP A 3 10.62 -2.43 -4.94
CA TRP A 3 10.81 -1.00 -5.24
C TRP A 3 10.85 -0.73 -6.76
N GLY A 4 11.35 -1.69 -7.53
CA GLY A 4 11.48 -1.57 -8.98
C GLY A 4 10.22 -1.93 -9.77
N HIS A 5 9.61 -3.09 -9.52
CA HIS A 5 8.61 -3.58 -10.48
C HIS A 5 7.17 -3.15 -10.17
N ASP A 6 6.82 -2.94 -8.90
CA ASP A 6 5.44 -2.57 -8.50
C ASP A 6 5.23 -1.07 -8.29
N PHE A 7 6.24 -0.39 -7.72
CA PHE A 7 6.11 1.02 -7.36
C PHE A 7 6.58 1.95 -8.49
N ARG A 8 7.86 1.84 -8.92
CA ARG A 8 8.49 2.69 -9.93
C ARG A 8 9.54 1.92 -10.77
N PRO A 9 9.23 1.51 -12.01
CA PRO A 9 10.15 0.82 -12.93
C PRO A 9 11.52 1.50 -13.06
N ASP A 10 11.54 2.82 -13.01
CA ASP A 10 12.76 3.64 -13.05
C ASP A 10 13.78 3.25 -11.98
N TYR A 11 13.34 2.74 -10.83
CA TYR A 11 14.24 2.29 -9.76
C TYR A 11 15.05 1.04 -10.17
N THR A 12 14.58 0.25 -11.13
CA THR A 12 15.36 -0.89 -11.67
C THR A 12 16.60 -0.43 -12.42
N ARG A 13 16.62 0.83 -12.89
CA ARG A 13 17.73 1.42 -13.65
C ARG A 13 18.73 2.18 -12.79
N VAL A 14 18.54 2.23 -11.47
CA VAL A 14 19.45 3.01 -10.60
C VAL A 14 20.88 2.50 -10.67
N GLY A 15 21.10 1.18 -10.75
CA GLY A 15 22.44 0.61 -10.97
C GLY A 15 23.08 1.08 -12.29
N GLU A 16 22.31 1.12 -13.38
CA GLU A 16 22.77 1.67 -14.67
C GLU A 16 23.18 3.14 -14.53
N ILE A 17 22.32 3.96 -13.93
CA ILE A 17 22.57 5.39 -13.72
C ILE A 17 23.82 5.61 -12.86
N ARG A 18 24.00 4.84 -11.77
CA ARG A 18 25.19 4.91 -10.92
C ARG A 18 26.47 4.65 -11.72
N ARG A 19 26.48 3.61 -12.57
CA ARG A 19 27.64 3.31 -13.45
C ARG A 19 27.91 4.44 -14.43
N THR A 20 26.88 4.98 -15.08
CA THR A 20 27.01 6.11 -16.01
C THR A 20 27.59 7.36 -15.34
N LEU A 21 27.29 7.58 -14.06
CA LEU A 21 27.80 8.70 -13.26
C LEU A 21 29.19 8.46 -12.64
N GLY A 22 29.84 7.32 -12.91
CA GLY A 22 31.15 6.99 -12.34
C GLY A 22 31.11 6.50 -10.90
N GLU A 23 30.07 5.74 -10.54
CA GLU A 23 29.93 5.02 -9.25
C GLU A 23 30.01 5.93 -8.01
N PRO A 24 29.20 7.00 -7.91
CA PRO A 24 29.23 7.89 -6.76
C PRO A 24 28.84 7.16 -5.46
N THR A 25 29.33 7.68 -4.32
CA THR A 25 28.87 7.28 -3.00
C THR A 25 27.35 7.41 -2.93
N THR A 26 26.67 6.32 -2.59
CA THR A 26 25.21 6.22 -2.67
C THR A 26 24.63 5.87 -1.31
N LEU A 27 23.61 6.62 -0.88
CA LEU A 27 22.87 6.38 0.34
C LEU A 27 21.45 5.91 -0.03
N ALA A 28 21.07 4.70 0.38
CA ALA A 28 19.73 4.16 0.22
C ALA A 28 19.00 4.20 1.56
N LEU A 29 17.86 4.90 1.61
CA LEU A 29 17.07 5.10 2.83
C LEU A 29 15.69 4.48 2.65
N THR A 30 15.26 3.69 3.63
CA THR A 30 13.96 3.03 3.64
C THR A 30 13.47 2.88 5.07
N ALA A 31 12.17 3.03 5.29
CA ALA A 31 11.57 2.91 6.61
C ALA A 31 11.16 1.47 6.96
N THR A 32 10.86 0.65 5.95
CA THR A 32 10.23 -0.68 6.12
C THR A 32 10.78 -1.67 5.09
N ALA A 33 12.07 -2.01 5.21
CA ALA A 33 12.70 -3.00 4.33
C ALA A 33 12.92 -4.32 5.08
N THR A 34 12.16 -5.34 4.69
CA THR A 34 12.42 -6.74 5.07
C THR A 34 13.75 -7.21 4.49
N PRO A 35 14.32 -8.34 4.98
CA PRO A 35 15.58 -8.87 4.44
C PRO A 35 15.56 -9.13 2.93
N ASP A 36 14.42 -9.55 2.40
CA ASP A 36 14.23 -9.70 0.94
C ASP A 36 14.30 -8.35 0.22
N VAL A 37 13.66 -7.32 0.77
CA VAL A 37 13.70 -5.95 0.21
C VAL A 37 15.12 -5.38 0.28
N GLN A 38 15.86 -5.63 1.36
CA GLN A 38 17.26 -5.20 1.48
C GLN A 38 18.14 -5.86 0.40
N ARG A 39 18.02 -7.17 0.21
CA ARG A 39 18.71 -7.90 -0.87
C ARG A 39 18.34 -7.36 -2.25
N ASP A 40 17.06 -7.09 -2.46
CA ASP A 40 16.56 -6.48 -3.70
C ASP A 40 17.19 -5.11 -3.95
N ILE A 41 17.29 -4.24 -2.93
CA ILE A 41 17.93 -2.91 -3.04
C ILE A 41 19.41 -3.05 -3.42
N VAL A 42 20.16 -3.93 -2.75
CA VAL A 42 21.57 -4.19 -3.06
C VAL A 42 21.74 -4.59 -4.54
N ALA A 43 20.93 -5.55 -4.99
CA ALA A 43 20.97 -6.04 -6.37
C ALA A 43 20.62 -4.93 -7.38
N GLN A 44 19.62 -4.10 -7.09
CA GLN A 44 19.23 -3.00 -7.99
C GLN A 44 20.23 -1.86 -8.07
N LEU A 45 20.98 -1.61 -7.00
CA LEU A 45 22.06 -0.64 -6.99
C LEU A 45 23.31 -1.17 -7.70
N ASP A 46 23.32 -2.43 -8.14
CA ASP A 46 24.49 -3.11 -8.69
C ASP A 46 25.68 -3.06 -7.73
N LEU A 47 25.41 -3.40 -6.47
CA LEU A 47 26.41 -3.48 -5.40
C LEU A 47 26.54 -4.92 -4.93
N ALA A 48 27.73 -5.30 -4.48
CA ALA A 48 27.92 -6.51 -3.70
C ALA A 48 27.50 -6.26 -2.23
N PRO A 49 27.00 -7.28 -1.49
CA PRO A 49 26.53 -7.10 -0.11
C PRO A 49 27.56 -6.50 0.86
N ASP A 50 28.84 -6.75 0.64
CA ASP A 50 29.96 -6.22 1.42
C ASP A 50 30.26 -4.73 1.12
N GLN A 51 29.77 -4.21 0.00
CA GLN A 51 29.92 -2.80 -0.39
C GLN A 51 28.84 -1.89 0.20
N MET A 52 27.79 -2.46 0.79
CA MET A 52 26.67 -1.70 1.36
C MET A 52 26.51 -2.01 2.85
N PRO A 53 27.26 -1.33 3.73
CA PRO A 53 27.06 -1.48 5.17
C PRO A 53 25.60 -1.15 5.52
N LEU A 54 24.94 -2.10 6.19
CA LEU A 54 23.57 -1.96 6.64
C LEU A 54 23.56 -1.32 8.03
N PHE A 55 22.79 -0.25 8.18
CA PHE A 55 22.57 0.43 9.45
C PHE A 55 21.09 0.32 9.80
N HIS A 56 20.80 -0.24 10.97
CA HIS A 56 19.46 -0.38 11.52
C HIS A 56 19.37 0.41 12.83
N GLU A 57 18.53 1.43 12.88
CA GLU A 57 18.21 2.13 14.15
C GLU A 57 17.14 1.39 14.98
N GLY A 58 16.79 0.16 14.58
CA GLY A 58 15.73 -0.65 15.18
C GLY A 58 14.33 -0.26 14.70
N ILE A 59 13.39 -1.21 14.82
CA ILE A 59 11.96 -0.98 14.54
C ILE A 59 11.15 -0.84 15.84
N ASP A 60 11.81 -0.89 17.01
CA ASP A 60 11.06 -0.96 18.24
C ASP A 60 10.47 0.40 18.59
N ARG A 61 9.17 0.39 18.84
CA ARG A 61 8.39 1.55 19.25
C ARG A 61 7.72 1.18 20.57
N PRO A 62 8.47 1.20 21.70
CA PRO A 62 7.97 0.70 22.98
C PRO A 62 6.75 1.48 23.48
N ASN A 63 6.58 2.71 23.02
CA ASN A 63 5.44 3.55 23.33
C ASN A 63 4.15 3.21 22.56
N LEU A 64 4.20 2.33 21.55
CA LEU A 64 3.02 1.90 20.80
C LEU A 64 2.45 0.62 21.38
N SER A 65 1.23 0.66 21.88
CA SER A 65 0.45 -0.54 22.21
C SER A 65 -0.05 -1.18 20.91
N LEU A 66 0.23 -2.48 20.71
CA LEU A 66 -0.14 -3.21 19.50
C LEU A 66 -1.24 -4.22 19.83
N GLU A 67 -2.48 -3.90 19.46
CA GLU A 67 -3.64 -4.71 19.77
C GLU A 67 -4.33 -5.23 18.51
N VAL A 68 -4.81 -6.47 18.57
CA VAL A 68 -5.70 -7.04 17.56
C VAL A 68 -6.99 -7.43 18.24
N GLN A 69 -8.09 -6.87 17.76
CA GLN A 69 -9.42 -7.11 18.30
C GLN A 69 -10.26 -7.85 17.26
N PRO A 70 -10.62 -9.12 17.48
CA PRO A 70 -11.61 -9.80 16.65
C PRO A 70 -12.94 -9.06 16.72
N VAL A 71 -13.57 -8.86 15.58
CA VAL A 71 -14.88 -8.20 15.46
C VAL A 71 -15.74 -8.92 14.42
N TRP A 72 -17.05 -8.87 14.61
CA TRP A 72 -18.05 -9.40 13.69
C TRP A 72 -18.89 -8.27 13.09
N GLY A 73 -18.28 -7.57 12.15
CA GLY A 73 -18.97 -6.64 11.24
C GLY A 73 -19.00 -5.21 11.70
N ASP A 74 -19.72 -4.41 10.93
CA ASP A 74 -19.54 -2.96 10.97
C ASP A 74 -20.07 -2.32 12.25
N ASP A 75 -21.01 -2.95 12.94
CA ASP A 75 -21.50 -2.49 14.25
C ASP A 75 -20.42 -2.63 15.33
N GLU A 76 -19.74 -3.78 15.40
CA GLU A 76 -18.65 -3.99 16.35
C GLU A 76 -17.41 -3.17 16.00
N LYS A 77 -17.08 -3.05 14.70
CA LYS A 77 -16.01 -2.15 14.25
C LYS A 77 -16.25 -0.72 14.70
N LEU A 78 -17.48 -0.23 14.55
CA LEU A 78 -17.83 1.13 14.93
C LEU A 78 -17.75 1.34 16.44
N ALA A 79 -18.27 0.40 17.23
CA ALA A 79 -18.16 0.44 18.69
C ALA A 79 -16.69 0.45 19.15
N ALA A 80 -15.82 -0.35 18.52
CA ALA A 80 -14.40 -0.38 18.82
C ALA A 80 -13.69 0.94 18.49
N ILE A 81 -14.01 1.56 17.34
CA ILE A 81 -13.49 2.89 16.98
C ILE A 81 -13.87 3.93 18.03
N GLU A 82 -15.13 3.94 18.48
CA GLU A 82 -15.61 4.87 19.51
C GLU A 82 -14.94 4.62 20.87
N GLN A 83 -14.75 3.35 21.24
CA GLN A 83 -14.06 2.95 22.46
C GLN A 83 -12.60 3.41 22.48
N VAL A 84 -11.85 3.18 21.39
CA VAL A 84 -10.46 3.64 21.28
C VAL A 84 -10.38 5.16 21.38
N ARG A 85 -11.27 5.88 20.68
CA ARG A 85 -11.32 7.35 20.75
C ARG A 85 -11.59 7.86 22.18
N ALA A 86 -12.48 7.19 22.92
CA ALA A 86 -12.80 7.58 24.29
C ALA A 86 -11.64 7.33 25.26
N ASN A 87 -10.89 6.24 25.05
CA ASN A 87 -9.76 5.86 25.92
C ASN A 87 -8.48 6.66 25.63
N TYR A 88 -8.29 7.11 24.40
CA TYR A 88 -7.09 7.80 23.94
C TYR A 88 -7.44 9.20 23.38
N PRO A 89 -7.66 10.20 24.26
CA PRO A 89 -8.01 11.55 23.83
C PRO A 89 -6.86 12.19 23.05
N GLY A 90 -7.20 12.87 21.96
CA GLY A 90 -6.24 13.50 21.05
C GLY A 90 -6.41 13.01 19.62
N SER A 91 -5.46 13.40 18.76
CA SER A 91 -5.56 13.12 17.34
C SER A 91 -5.43 11.64 17.02
N GLY A 92 -6.23 11.16 16.07
CA GLY A 92 -6.20 9.77 15.64
C GLY A 92 -6.57 9.56 14.18
N ILE A 93 -6.19 8.39 13.67
CA ILE A 93 -6.44 7.97 12.30
C ILE A 93 -7.20 6.66 12.31
N VAL A 94 -8.22 6.53 11.46
CA VAL A 94 -8.91 5.27 11.21
C VAL A 94 -8.73 4.92 9.74
N TYR A 95 -8.04 3.82 9.46
CA TYR A 95 -7.79 3.33 8.11
C TYR A 95 -8.87 2.36 7.65
N PHE A 96 -9.34 2.57 6.43
CA PHE A 96 -10.30 1.73 5.70
C PHE A 96 -9.68 1.29 4.37
N THR A 97 -10.07 0.11 3.90
CA THR A 97 -9.62 -0.42 2.61
C THR A 97 -10.37 0.24 1.46
N LEU A 98 -11.67 0.46 1.61
CA LEU A 98 -12.54 0.99 0.56
C LEU A 98 -13.09 2.37 0.91
N ILE A 99 -13.13 3.26 -0.09
CA ILE A 99 -13.76 4.60 0.04
C ILE A 99 -15.23 4.47 0.40
N ARG A 100 -15.95 3.50 -0.19
CA ARG A 100 -17.36 3.25 0.12
C ARG A 100 -17.56 2.96 1.61
N THR A 101 -16.82 2.00 2.17
CA THR A 101 -16.88 1.65 3.60
C THR A 101 -16.51 2.84 4.48
N LEU A 102 -15.46 3.59 4.11
CA LEU A 102 -15.08 4.82 4.80
C LEU A 102 -16.24 5.82 4.88
N LEU A 103 -16.92 6.07 3.75
CA LEU A 103 -18.05 7.01 3.68
C LEU A 103 -19.26 6.54 4.49
N GLU A 104 -19.54 5.23 4.50
CA GLU A 104 -20.59 4.62 5.33
C GLU A 104 -20.30 4.81 6.83
N PHE A 105 -19.07 4.54 7.27
CA PHE A 105 -18.64 4.78 8.65
C PHE A 105 -18.64 6.27 9.00
N SER A 106 -18.24 7.13 8.06
CA SER A 106 -18.30 8.59 8.24
C SER A 106 -19.72 9.03 8.56
N GLU A 107 -20.71 8.55 7.81
CA GLU A 107 -22.10 8.90 8.04
C GLU A 107 -22.61 8.39 9.40
N ARG A 108 -22.29 7.14 9.76
CA ARG A 108 -22.66 6.55 11.06
C ARG A 108 -22.02 7.28 12.25
N LEU A 109 -20.80 7.80 12.10
CA LEU A 109 -20.11 8.61 13.10
C LEU A 109 -20.69 10.02 13.20
N ARG A 110 -21.07 10.65 12.07
CA ARG A 110 -21.75 11.96 12.08
C ARG A 110 -23.08 11.91 12.81
N GLN A 111 -23.87 10.86 12.60
CA GLN A 111 -25.16 10.65 13.28
C GLN A 111 -25.00 10.53 14.80
N ARG A 112 -23.83 10.09 15.27
CA ARG A 112 -23.45 10.04 16.68
C ARG A 112 -22.77 11.32 17.20
N GLY A 113 -22.67 12.36 16.38
CA GLY A 113 -22.06 13.64 16.74
C GLY A 113 -20.52 13.63 16.79
N VAL A 114 -19.87 12.63 16.19
CA VAL A 114 -18.41 12.52 16.19
C VAL A 114 -17.81 13.37 15.06
N ALA A 115 -17.15 14.46 15.42
CA ALA A 115 -16.46 15.31 14.45
C ALA A 115 -15.22 14.61 13.87
N HIS A 116 -15.11 14.57 12.54
CA HIS A 116 -13.98 13.96 11.84
C HIS A 116 -13.80 14.55 10.43
N HIS A 117 -12.67 14.23 9.81
CA HIS A 117 -12.39 14.51 8.41
C HIS A 117 -12.29 13.21 7.61
N ILE A 118 -12.46 13.31 6.29
CA ILE A 118 -12.30 12.20 5.35
C ILE A 118 -11.08 12.46 4.49
N TYR A 119 -10.26 11.44 4.24
CA TYR A 119 -9.16 11.51 3.30
C TYR A 119 -9.08 10.26 2.42
N HIS A 120 -9.15 10.42 1.10
CA HIS A 120 -8.92 9.33 0.16
C HIS A 120 -8.33 9.84 -1.17
N GLY A 121 -7.85 8.92 -2.00
CA GLY A 121 -7.17 9.23 -3.27
C GLY A 121 -8.04 9.99 -4.28
N GLU A 122 -9.35 9.75 -4.28
CA GLU A 122 -10.29 10.41 -5.20
C GLU A 122 -10.63 11.88 -4.83
N LEU A 123 -10.23 12.37 -3.65
CA LEU A 123 -10.44 13.78 -3.30
C LEU A 123 -9.58 14.68 -4.19
N PRO A 124 -10.08 15.86 -4.63
CA PRO A 124 -9.27 16.86 -5.32
C PRO A 124 -8.02 17.24 -4.52
N ARG A 125 -6.91 17.53 -5.22
CA ARG A 125 -5.62 17.86 -4.58
C ARG A 125 -5.73 18.97 -3.53
N ASP A 126 -6.48 20.04 -3.83
CA ASP A 126 -6.68 21.14 -2.89
C ASP A 126 -7.47 20.74 -1.65
N GLU A 127 -8.41 19.80 -1.78
CA GLU A 127 -9.19 19.28 -0.66
C GLU A 127 -8.33 18.37 0.23
N ARG A 128 -7.52 17.48 -0.38
CA ARG A 128 -6.53 16.67 0.34
C ARG A 128 -5.59 17.55 1.17
N ARG A 129 -5.06 18.62 0.56
CA ARG A 129 -4.20 19.59 1.27
C ARG A 129 -4.93 20.23 2.45
N ARG A 130 -6.16 20.71 2.25
CA ARG A 130 -6.96 21.35 3.32
C ARG A 130 -7.24 20.40 4.49
N VAL A 131 -7.57 19.14 4.21
CA VAL A 131 -7.80 18.12 5.25
C VAL A 131 -6.51 17.84 6.03
N GLN A 132 -5.39 17.67 5.33
CA GLN A 132 -4.08 17.47 5.95
C GLN A 132 -3.72 18.66 6.85
N GLU A 133 -3.80 19.90 6.36
CA GLU A 133 -3.53 21.11 7.16
C GLU A 133 -4.39 21.19 8.44
N ARG A 134 -5.68 20.83 8.34
CA ARG A 134 -6.59 20.80 9.50
C ARG A 134 -6.18 19.73 10.51
N PHE A 135 -5.79 18.55 10.06
CA PHE A 135 -5.31 17.48 10.93
C PHE A 135 -3.99 17.85 11.61
N MET A 136 -3.07 18.47 10.88
CA MET A 136 -1.78 18.92 11.42
C MET A 136 -1.97 19.99 12.51
N SER A 137 -2.84 20.97 12.28
CA SER A 137 -3.02 22.14 13.17
C SER A 137 -3.87 21.90 14.43
N ARG A 138 -4.72 20.87 14.47
CA ARG A 138 -5.59 20.59 15.61
C ARG A 138 -4.97 19.57 16.57
N ALA A 139 -5.13 19.76 17.88
CA ALA A 139 -4.63 18.82 18.88
C ALA A 139 -5.49 17.54 18.98
N ASP A 140 -6.79 17.68 18.72
CA ASP A 140 -7.79 16.60 18.81
C ASP A 140 -8.58 16.52 17.49
N ALA A 141 -7.96 15.89 16.49
CA ALA A 141 -8.58 15.67 15.18
C ALA A 141 -8.62 14.19 14.83
N LEU A 142 -9.78 13.74 14.36
CA LEU A 142 -9.99 12.41 13.82
C LEU A 142 -10.01 12.47 12.29
N VAL A 143 -9.24 11.61 11.64
CA VAL A 143 -9.30 11.41 10.18
C VAL A 143 -9.69 9.97 9.89
N LEU A 144 -10.74 9.80 9.10
CA LEU A 144 -11.06 8.55 8.44
C LEU A 144 -10.37 8.54 7.08
N ALA A 145 -9.54 7.54 6.82
CA ALA A 145 -8.63 7.55 5.70
C ALA A 145 -8.57 6.22 4.96
N THR A 146 -8.26 6.25 3.67
CA THR A 146 -7.64 5.09 3.00
C THR A 146 -6.12 5.17 3.11
N ASN A 147 -5.42 4.13 2.65
CA ASN A 147 -3.94 4.08 2.55
C ASN A 147 -3.30 5.30 1.83
N ALA A 148 -4.08 6.07 1.05
CA ALA A 148 -3.64 7.33 0.46
C ALA A 148 -3.21 8.38 1.50
N PHE A 149 -3.71 8.30 2.74
CA PHE A 149 -3.34 9.19 3.84
C PHE A 149 -2.05 8.71 4.50
N GLY A 150 -0.91 8.97 3.84
CA GLY A 150 0.36 8.50 4.38
C GLY A 150 1.64 9.21 3.94
N MET A 151 1.69 9.78 2.74
CA MET A 151 2.88 10.52 2.33
C MET A 151 2.88 11.92 2.99
N GLY A 152 3.89 12.22 3.79
CA GLY A 152 4.12 13.57 4.35
C GLY A 152 3.28 13.95 5.56
N ILE A 153 2.65 12.99 6.25
CA ILE A 153 2.06 13.26 7.58
C ILE A 153 3.17 13.16 8.61
N ASP A 154 3.55 14.31 9.15
CA ASP A 154 4.56 14.43 10.20
C ASP A 154 3.98 15.14 11.42
N LYS A 155 3.03 14.48 12.07
CA LYS A 155 2.39 14.96 13.29
C LYS A 155 2.89 14.14 14.46
N ASP A 156 3.57 14.79 15.39
CA ASP A 156 4.19 14.10 16.53
C ASP A 156 3.18 13.40 17.44
N ALA A 157 2.05 14.07 17.67
CA ALA A 157 1.07 13.74 18.69
C ALA A 157 -0.17 13.01 18.15
N ILE A 158 0.02 11.89 17.44
CA ILE A 158 -1.07 10.97 17.07
C ILE A 158 -1.20 9.91 18.17
N ARG A 159 -2.36 9.88 18.85
CA ARG A 159 -2.62 9.04 20.03
C ARG A 159 -3.18 7.67 19.71
N PHE A 160 -3.85 7.53 18.58
CA PHE A 160 -4.29 6.23 18.13
C PHE A 160 -4.30 6.11 16.61
N VAL A 161 -4.02 4.89 16.15
CA VAL A 161 -4.24 4.44 14.78
C VAL A 161 -5.11 3.20 14.86
N VAL A 162 -6.26 3.22 14.19
CA VAL A 162 -7.17 2.07 14.10
C VAL A 162 -7.21 1.60 12.65
N HIS A 163 -6.93 0.34 12.40
CA HIS A 163 -7.23 -0.31 11.13
C HIS A 163 -8.61 -0.92 11.24
N ALA A 164 -9.61 -0.25 10.65
CA ALA A 164 -10.99 -0.74 10.65
C ALA A 164 -11.16 -1.92 9.69
N ASP A 165 -10.30 -2.01 8.68
CA ASP A 165 -10.21 -3.15 7.77
C ASP A 165 -8.77 -3.69 7.76
N VAL A 166 -8.63 -4.98 7.46
CA VAL A 166 -7.34 -5.65 7.33
C VAL A 166 -6.51 -4.99 6.22
N PRO A 167 -5.28 -4.49 6.50
CA PRO A 167 -4.42 -3.89 5.48
C PRO A 167 -3.90 -4.93 4.47
N GLY A 168 -3.36 -4.48 3.33
CA GLY A 168 -2.91 -5.40 2.27
C GLY A 168 -1.60 -6.13 2.57
N SER A 169 -0.82 -5.65 3.53
CA SER A 169 0.44 -6.29 3.95
C SER A 169 0.88 -5.85 5.35
N LEU A 170 1.78 -6.62 5.96
CA LEU A 170 2.36 -6.28 7.25
C LEU A 170 3.29 -5.05 7.18
N GLU A 171 3.97 -4.83 6.04
CA GLU A 171 4.74 -3.60 5.80
C GLU A 171 3.85 -2.35 5.78
N SER A 172 2.70 -2.44 5.10
CA SER A 172 1.72 -1.34 5.04
C SER A 172 1.18 -1.03 6.44
N TYR A 173 0.77 -2.08 7.17
CA TYR A 173 0.35 -1.96 8.57
C TYR A 173 1.41 -1.25 9.42
N TYR A 174 2.66 -1.73 9.37
CA TYR A 174 3.75 -1.21 10.18
C TYR A 174 4.07 0.26 9.86
N GLN A 175 4.08 0.63 8.57
CA GLN A 175 4.27 2.01 8.13
C GLN A 175 3.14 2.93 8.63
N GLU A 176 1.91 2.45 8.61
CA GLU A 176 0.71 3.20 9.02
C GLU A 176 0.67 3.42 10.54
N ILE A 177 0.94 2.39 11.34
CA ILE A 177 0.99 2.51 12.81
C ILE A 177 2.19 3.35 13.28
N GLY A 178 3.29 3.37 12.50
CA GLY A 178 4.50 4.15 12.82
C GLY A 178 4.27 5.67 12.86
N ARG A 179 3.09 6.13 12.43
CA ARG A 179 2.62 7.53 12.54
C ARG A 179 2.21 7.89 13.96
N ALA A 180 1.73 6.92 14.74
CA ALA A 180 1.36 7.14 16.14
C ALA A 180 2.59 7.45 16.98
N GLY A 181 2.39 8.20 18.07
CA GLY A 181 3.37 8.34 19.16
C GLY A 181 4.77 8.75 18.72
N ARG A 182 4.91 9.67 17.76
CA ARG A 182 6.22 10.17 17.31
C ARG A 182 6.88 11.07 18.37
N ASP A 183 6.07 11.67 19.23
CA ASP A 183 6.49 12.32 20.49
C ASP A 183 6.98 11.34 21.57
N GLY A 184 6.99 10.03 21.31
CA GLY A 184 7.41 9.01 22.27
C GLY A 184 6.39 8.71 23.37
N LEU A 185 5.22 9.36 23.37
CA LEU A 185 4.19 9.14 24.38
C LEU A 185 3.34 7.89 24.07
N PRO A 186 2.73 7.25 25.10
CA PRO A 186 1.86 6.10 24.91
C PRO A 186 0.78 6.36 23.86
N SER A 187 0.70 5.47 22.87
CA SER A 187 -0.27 5.57 21.78
C SER A 187 -0.76 4.18 21.38
N GLU A 188 -2.02 4.07 20.96
CA GLU A 188 -2.68 2.80 20.65
C GLU A 188 -2.67 2.51 19.15
N CYS A 189 -2.30 1.30 18.78
CA CYS A 189 -2.39 0.82 17.41
C CYS A 189 -3.28 -0.42 17.41
N ARG A 190 -4.51 -0.29 16.91
CA ARG A 190 -5.51 -1.36 16.98
C ARG A 190 -5.94 -1.83 15.61
N LEU A 191 -5.75 -3.12 15.34
CA LEU A 191 -6.28 -3.79 14.16
C LEU A 191 -7.61 -4.47 14.52
N LEU A 192 -8.70 -4.03 13.88
CA LEU A 192 -10.01 -4.66 13.98
C LEU A 192 -10.06 -5.79 12.95
N TYR A 193 -10.02 -7.03 13.44
CA TYR A 193 -9.92 -8.20 12.57
C TYR A 193 -11.30 -8.81 12.33
N ASP A 194 -11.79 -8.65 11.10
CA ASP A 194 -12.92 -9.39 10.55
C ASP A 194 -12.41 -10.25 9.40
N GLU A 195 -12.62 -11.57 9.46
CA GLU A 195 -12.15 -12.50 8.42
C GLU A 195 -12.75 -12.18 7.04
N ARG A 196 -13.92 -11.53 6.98
CA ARG A 196 -14.55 -11.10 5.73
C ARG A 196 -13.75 -10.04 4.98
N ASP A 197 -12.91 -9.27 5.68
CA ASP A 197 -12.07 -8.25 5.04
C ASP A 197 -10.99 -8.89 4.15
N LEU A 198 -10.60 -10.14 4.43
CA LEU A 198 -9.60 -10.87 3.65
C LEU A 198 -10.06 -11.09 2.21
N ALA A 199 -11.36 -11.26 1.96
CA ALA A 199 -11.89 -11.39 0.61
C ALA A 199 -11.58 -10.16 -0.24
N THR A 200 -11.72 -8.96 0.34
CA THR A 200 -11.38 -7.70 -0.34
C THR A 200 -9.88 -7.63 -0.66
N GLN A 201 -9.02 -8.04 0.28
CA GLN A 201 -7.57 -8.07 0.05
C GLN A 201 -7.16 -9.09 -1.01
N MET A 202 -7.84 -10.25 -1.07
CA MET A 202 -7.62 -11.26 -2.10
C MET A 202 -8.04 -10.76 -3.49
N GLU A 203 -9.14 -10.02 -3.60
CA GLU A 203 -9.55 -9.37 -4.85
C GLU A 203 -8.52 -8.34 -5.31
N PHE A 204 -8.06 -7.47 -4.40
CA PHE A 204 -7.03 -6.47 -4.71
C PHE A 204 -5.72 -7.10 -5.16
N LEU A 205 -5.34 -8.20 -4.53
CA LEU A 205 -4.16 -8.97 -4.89
C LEU A 205 -4.27 -9.56 -6.30
N GLN A 206 -5.45 -10.06 -6.69
CA GLN A 206 -5.71 -10.49 -8.07
C GLN A 206 -5.65 -9.31 -9.06
N TRP A 207 -6.24 -8.17 -8.71
CA TRP A 207 -6.22 -6.98 -9.58
C TRP A 207 -4.82 -6.41 -9.80
N SER A 208 -3.96 -6.53 -8.78
CA SER A 208 -2.57 -6.04 -8.82
C SER A 208 -1.61 -7.05 -9.47
N ASN A 209 -2.08 -8.26 -9.78
CA ASN A 209 -1.29 -9.33 -10.39
C ASN A 209 -2.00 -9.97 -11.60
N PRO A 210 -2.19 -9.22 -12.72
CA PRO A 210 -2.61 -9.82 -13.97
C PRO A 210 -1.61 -10.90 -14.42
N ASP A 211 -2.12 -12.01 -14.94
CA ASP A 211 -1.29 -13.07 -15.52
C ASP A 211 -0.84 -12.72 -16.95
N ALA A 212 0.11 -13.49 -17.48
CA ALA A 212 0.66 -13.27 -18.83
C ALA A 212 -0.43 -13.32 -19.90
N GLU A 213 -1.39 -14.24 -19.79
CA GLU A 213 -2.50 -14.37 -20.74
C GLU A 213 -3.34 -13.09 -20.78
N PHE A 214 -3.61 -12.51 -19.61
CA PHE A 214 -4.31 -11.24 -19.50
C PHE A 214 -3.54 -10.11 -20.18
N TYR A 215 -2.23 -9.99 -19.94
CA TYR A 215 -1.39 -9.00 -20.61
C TYR A 215 -1.42 -9.17 -22.14
N HIS A 216 -1.29 -10.41 -22.63
CA HIS A 216 -1.41 -10.71 -24.07
C HIS A 216 -2.75 -10.25 -24.63
N ARG A 217 -3.88 -10.58 -23.99
CA ARG A 217 -5.20 -10.15 -24.47
C ARG A 217 -5.36 -8.63 -24.51
N VAL A 218 -4.95 -7.93 -23.46
CA VAL A 218 -5.00 -6.45 -23.41
C VAL A 218 -4.17 -5.88 -24.55
N PHE A 219 -2.94 -6.36 -24.69
CA PHE A 219 -2.00 -5.90 -25.71
C PHE A 219 -2.50 -6.19 -27.13
N ASP A 220 -3.07 -7.36 -27.38
CA ASP A 220 -3.64 -7.75 -28.67
C ASP A 220 -4.80 -6.83 -29.06
N PHE A 221 -5.69 -6.48 -28.14
CA PHE A 221 -6.76 -5.52 -28.42
C PHE A 221 -6.20 -4.13 -28.73
N LEU A 222 -5.23 -3.63 -27.96
CA LEU A 222 -4.62 -2.33 -28.23
C LEU A 222 -3.89 -2.31 -29.58
N ARG A 223 -3.26 -3.42 -29.98
CA ARG A 223 -2.51 -3.52 -31.24
C ARG A 223 -3.42 -3.60 -32.48
N HIS A 224 -4.58 -4.26 -32.37
CA HIS A 224 -5.45 -4.51 -33.53
C HIS A 224 -6.68 -3.60 -33.60
N ASP A 225 -7.14 -3.07 -32.46
CA ASP A 225 -8.37 -2.28 -32.34
C ASP A 225 -8.10 -0.91 -31.66
N LEU A 226 -6.94 -0.30 -31.94
CA LEU A 226 -6.53 0.98 -31.33
C LEU A 226 -7.52 2.13 -31.58
N GLU A 227 -8.05 2.22 -32.80
CA GLU A 227 -9.01 3.26 -33.17
C GLU A 227 -10.30 3.14 -32.34
N GLN A 228 -10.77 1.92 -32.11
CA GLN A 228 -11.96 1.66 -31.30
C GLN A 228 -11.69 1.95 -29.82
N PHE A 229 -10.52 1.56 -29.31
CA PHE A 229 -10.11 1.93 -27.95
C PHE A 229 -10.09 3.45 -27.78
N ASN A 230 -9.46 4.19 -28.70
CA ASN A 230 -9.37 5.64 -28.63
C ASN A 230 -10.74 6.33 -28.80
N ALA A 231 -11.69 5.69 -29.49
CA ALA A 231 -13.04 6.22 -29.69
C ALA A 231 -13.99 5.97 -28.51
N PHE A 232 -13.93 4.78 -27.90
CA PHE A 232 -14.88 4.32 -26.88
C PHE A 232 -14.29 4.22 -25.47
N GLY A 233 -12.97 4.30 -25.33
CA GLY A 233 -12.23 4.32 -24.08
C GLY A 233 -12.18 2.98 -23.33
N LEU A 234 -11.87 3.07 -22.03
CA LEU A 234 -11.64 1.91 -21.15
C LEU A 234 -12.83 0.95 -21.06
N GLU A 235 -14.05 1.48 -21.07
CA GLU A 235 -15.24 0.63 -20.87
C GLU A 235 -15.45 -0.33 -22.04
N TRP A 236 -15.16 0.10 -23.26
CA TRP A 236 -15.20 -0.77 -24.45
C TRP A 236 -14.19 -1.92 -24.36
N LEU A 237 -12.97 -1.62 -23.91
CA LEU A 237 -11.93 -2.65 -23.74
C LEU A 237 -12.30 -3.61 -22.60
N ARG A 238 -12.85 -3.07 -21.51
CA ARG A 238 -13.34 -3.86 -20.37
C ARG A 238 -14.44 -4.83 -20.77
N GLU A 239 -15.43 -4.39 -21.54
CA GLU A 239 -16.52 -5.25 -22.03
C GLU A 239 -16.00 -6.42 -22.88
N ARG A 240 -14.97 -6.19 -23.70
CA ARG A 240 -14.34 -7.22 -24.54
C ARG A 240 -13.46 -8.19 -23.77
N LEU A 241 -12.77 -7.72 -22.74
CA LEU A 241 -11.91 -8.55 -21.89
C LEU A 241 -12.74 -9.39 -20.90
N HIS A 242 -13.84 -8.83 -20.37
CA HIS A 242 -14.62 -9.45 -19.30
C HIS A 242 -16.12 -9.24 -19.46
N ALA A 243 -16.83 -10.23 -20.00
CA ALA A 243 -18.28 -10.20 -20.10
C ALA A 243 -19.03 -10.31 -18.74
N LYS A 244 -18.36 -10.56 -17.60
CA LYS A 244 -19.04 -10.92 -16.33
C LYS A 244 -18.56 -10.22 -15.04
N ALA A 245 -17.48 -9.44 -15.03
CA ALA A 245 -16.94 -8.85 -13.79
C ALA A 245 -16.76 -7.33 -13.92
N LYS A 246 -17.83 -6.57 -13.64
CA LYS A 246 -17.87 -5.10 -13.77
C LYS A 246 -16.86 -4.35 -12.88
N HIS A 247 -16.29 -5.01 -11.88
CA HIS A 247 -15.37 -4.43 -10.91
C HIS A 247 -13.92 -4.94 -11.03
N ASP A 248 -13.61 -5.70 -12.09
CA ASP A 248 -12.23 -6.15 -12.33
C ASP A 248 -11.33 -4.96 -12.71
N ARG A 249 -10.32 -4.71 -11.87
CA ARG A 249 -9.33 -3.63 -12.05
C ARG A 249 -8.00 -4.09 -12.64
N ARG A 250 -7.90 -5.34 -13.09
CA ARG A 250 -6.69 -5.84 -13.77
C ARG A 250 -6.37 -5.03 -15.03
N LEU A 251 -7.38 -4.50 -15.73
CA LEU A 251 -7.17 -3.69 -16.93
C LEU A 251 -6.36 -2.43 -16.63
N GLU A 252 -6.75 -1.66 -15.62
CA GLU A 252 -6.01 -0.46 -15.20
C GLU A 252 -4.59 -0.79 -14.77
N THR A 253 -4.38 -1.88 -14.02
CA THR A 253 -3.04 -2.36 -13.67
C THR A 253 -2.25 -2.69 -14.93
N SER A 254 -2.83 -3.42 -15.87
CA SER A 254 -2.15 -3.82 -17.11
C SER A 254 -1.78 -2.61 -17.97
N LEU A 255 -2.68 -1.64 -18.15
CA LEU A 255 -2.40 -0.43 -18.93
C LEU A 255 -1.28 0.41 -18.28
N SER A 256 -1.35 0.61 -16.96
CA SER A 256 -0.30 1.27 -16.19
C SER A 256 1.06 0.58 -16.36
N MET A 257 1.08 -0.76 -16.34
CA MET A 257 2.31 -1.52 -16.55
C MET A 257 2.80 -1.48 -18.01
N LEU A 258 1.91 -1.53 -19.00
CA LEU A 258 2.30 -1.40 -20.41
C LEU A 258 2.91 -0.02 -20.69
N GLU A 259 2.30 1.06 -20.20
CA GLU A 259 2.83 2.42 -20.31
C GLU A 259 4.20 2.54 -19.64
N ARG A 260 4.32 2.01 -18.42
CA ARG A 260 5.56 1.99 -17.63
C ARG A 260 6.73 1.29 -18.30
N TYR A 261 6.48 0.21 -19.04
CA TYR A 261 7.50 -0.51 -19.79
C TYR A 261 7.72 0.06 -21.20
N GLY A 262 7.03 1.16 -21.55
CA GLY A 262 7.10 1.76 -22.89
C GLY A 262 6.47 0.89 -23.98
N ALA A 263 5.61 -0.05 -23.61
CA ALA A 263 4.88 -0.89 -24.56
C ALA A 263 3.74 -0.11 -25.23
N ILE A 264 3.26 0.95 -24.57
CA ILE A 264 2.30 1.92 -25.11
C ILE A 264 2.74 3.34 -24.76
N GLU A 265 2.34 4.31 -25.58
CA GLU A 265 2.55 5.74 -25.37
C GLU A 265 1.22 6.47 -25.56
N GLY A 266 0.90 7.44 -24.71
CA GLY A 266 -0.34 8.21 -24.77
C GLY A 266 -0.68 8.91 -23.46
N ASP A 267 -1.94 9.31 -23.32
CA ASP A 267 -2.48 9.88 -22.08
C ASP A 267 -3.55 8.94 -21.53
N LEU A 268 -3.22 8.13 -20.53
CA LEU A 268 -4.20 7.24 -19.90
C LEU A 268 -5.21 7.97 -18.99
N THR A 269 -5.01 9.26 -18.69
CA THR A 269 -6.02 10.07 -17.98
C THR A 269 -7.21 10.41 -18.86
N VAL A 270 -6.98 10.46 -20.18
CA VAL A 270 -7.99 10.55 -21.22
C VAL A 270 -7.77 9.35 -22.13
N PRO A 271 -8.36 8.17 -21.85
CA PRO A 271 -7.88 6.87 -22.30
C PRO A 271 -7.58 6.80 -23.80
N HIS A 272 -6.36 7.20 -24.13
CA HIS A 272 -5.90 7.46 -25.47
C HIS A 272 -4.47 6.97 -25.58
N VAL A 273 -4.22 6.18 -26.61
CA VAL A 273 -2.92 5.60 -26.90
C VAL A 273 -2.54 6.05 -28.31
N ASP A 274 -1.41 6.74 -28.40
CA ASP A 274 -0.82 7.24 -29.65
C ASP A 274 -0.08 6.13 -30.39
N ALA A 275 0.63 5.27 -29.65
CA ALA A 275 1.44 4.20 -30.20
C ALA A 275 1.44 2.94 -29.33
N VAL A 276 1.53 1.78 -29.99
CA VAL A 276 1.69 0.46 -29.37
C VAL A 276 2.94 -0.19 -29.95
N TYR A 277 3.85 -0.60 -29.09
CA TYR A 277 5.17 -1.15 -29.44
C TYR A 277 5.18 -2.67 -29.33
N GLU A 278 6.16 -3.25 -28.63
CA GLU A 278 6.25 -4.69 -28.35
C GLU A 278 5.82 -5.00 -26.92
N LEU A 279 5.26 -6.19 -26.71
CA LEU A 279 4.93 -6.65 -25.36
C LEU A 279 6.24 -7.01 -24.64
N PRO A 280 6.54 -6.42 -23.47
CA PRO A 280 7.76 -6.69 -22.73
C PRO A 280 7.78 -8.16 -22.26
N GLU A 281 8.95 -8.82 -22.38
CA GLU A 281 9.15 -10.19 -21.91
C GLU A 281 8.76 -10.34 -20.43
N ASP A 282 9.05 -9.34 -19.61
CA ASP A 282 8.70 -9.28 -18.19
C ASP A 282 7.19 -9.40 -17.90
N LEU A 283 6.33 -8.95 -18.83
CA LEU A 283 4.86 -9.02 -18.73
C LEU A 283 4.29 -10.25 -19.45
N ALA A 284 5.09 -10.90 -20.30
CA ALA A 284 4.74 -12.15 -20.98
C ALA A 284 5.22 -13.41 -20.21
N ASP A 285 6.20 -13.26 -19.31
CA ASP A 285 6.76 -14.37 -18.54
C ASP A 285 5.79 -14.84 -17.43
N SER A 286 5.15 -15.98 -17.70
CA SER A 286 4.18 -16.60 -16.77
C SER A 286 4.83 -17.08 -15.47
N THR A 287 6.08 -17.55 -15.50
CA THR A 287 6.79 -18.01 -14.31
C THR A 287 7.09 -16.83 -13.39
N ARG A 288 7.62 -15.75 -13.95
CA ARG A 288 7.91 -14.52 -13.21
C ARG A 288 6.67 -13.91 -12.57
N LEU A 289 5.56 -13.82 -13.31
CA LEU A 289 4.31 -13.27 -12.80
C LEU A 289 3.70 -14.17 -11.69
N ALA A 290 3.81 -15.50 -11.82
CA ALA A 290 3.39 -16.42 -10.77
C ALA A 290 4.24 -16.30 -9.49
N GLU A 291 5.55 -16.10 -9.62
CA GLU A 291 6.44 -15.85 -8.47
C GLU A 291 6.12 -14.52 -7.79
N LYS A 292 5.79 -13.48 -8.56
CA LYS A 292 5.31 -12.20 -8.03
C LYS A 292 4.01 -12.39 -7.24
N LEU A 293 3.01 -13.05 -7.83
CA LEU A 293 1.74 -13.34 -7.18
C LEU A 293 1.96 -14.08 -5.85
N ARG A 294 2.81 -15.11 -5.86
CA ARG A 294 3.15 -15.89 -4.65
C ARG A 294 3.76 -15.01 -3.57
N ARG A 295 4.69 -14.10 -3.93
CA ARG A 295 5.29 -13.16 -2.96
C ARG A 295 4.23 -12.24 -2.35
N ASP A 296 3.33 -11.69 -3.16
CA ASP A 296 2.26 -10.83 -2.65
C ASP A 296 1.27 -11.61 -1.76
N GLN A 297 1.00 -12.89 -2.07
CA GLN A 297 0.19 -13.77 -1.21
C GLN A 297 0.87 -14.03 0.14
N LEU A 298 2.19 -14.24 0.15
CA LEU A 298 2.94 -14.44 1.38
C LEU A 298 2.92 -13.20 2.29
N LYS A 299 2.87 -11.98 1.73
CA LYS A 299 2.72 -10.76 2.52
C LYS A 299 1.38 -10.70 3.25
N LEU A 300 0.30 -11.02 2.55
CA LEU A 300 -1.04 -11.07 3.17
C LEU A 300 -1.11 -12.20 4.20
N TYR A 301 -0.51 -13.35 3.91
CA TYR A 301 -0.41 -14.47 4.84
C TYR A 301 0.35 -14.08 6.12
N ALA A 302 1.47 -13.36 6.02
CA ALA A 302 2.22 -12.88 7.18
C ALA A 302 1.39 -11.96 8.08
N LEU A 303 0.49 -11.14 7.50
CA LEU A 303 -0.45 -10.34 8.28
C LEU A 303 -1.46 -11.20 9.05
N VAL A 304 -1.94 -12.30 8.44
CA VAL A 304 -2.83 -13.26 9.12
C VAL A 304 -2.08 -14.00 10.25
N GLU A 305 -0.80 -14.30 10.06
CA GLU A 305 0.05 -14.85 11.14
C GLU A 305 0.23 -13.82 12.27
N TYR A 306 0.46 -12.55 11.94
CA TYR A 306 0.54 -11.45 12.91
C TYR A 306 -0.73 -11.33 13.76
N VAL A 307 -1.92 -11.45 13.14
CA VAL A 307 -3.21 -11.43 13.85
C VAL A 307 -3.27 -12.50 14.93
N ARG A 308 -2.70 -13.68 14.65
CA ARG A 308 -2.68 -14.85 15.54
C ARG A 308 -1.48 -14.88 16.51
N ALA A 309 -0.56 -13.93 16.41
CA ALA A 309 0.64 -13.91 17.23
C ALA A 309 0.31 -13.54 18.69
N ASP A 310 0.85 -14.33 19.63
CA ASP A 310 0.78 -14.03 21.05
C ASP A 310 1.64 -12.80 21.39
N ASP A 311 2.89 -12.78 20.89
CA ASP A 311 3.78 -11.61 20.96
C ASP A 311 3.91 -10.94 19.59
N ARG A 312 3.10 -9.89 19.42
CA ARG A 312 3.06 -9.07 18.20
C ARG A 312 4.36 -8.33 17.94
N ARG A 313 5.08 -7.91 18.97
CA ARG A 313 6.37 -7.22 18.80
C ARG A 313 7.44 -8.19 18.32
N ALA A 314 7.53 -9.36 18.94
CA ALA A 314 8.46 -10.40 18.52
C ALA A 314 8.19 -10.83 17.07
N HIS A 315 6.90 -10.98 16.70
CA HIS A 315 6.53 -11.30 15.32
C HIS A 315 7.00 -10.22 14.34
N LEU A 316 6.77 -8.93 14.62
CA LEU A 316 7.25 -7.84 13.77
C LEU A 316 8.79 -7.83 13.64
N ARG A 317 9.52 -8.01 14.76
CA ARG A 317 10.99 -8.09 14.75
C ARG A 317 11.48 -9.22 13.85
N SER A 318 10.92 -10.42 14.00
CA SER A 318 11.24 -11.58 13.16
C SER A 318 10.95 -11.31 11.70
N TYR A 319 9.78 -10.75 11.38
CA TYR A 319 9.37 -10.45 10.01
C TYR A 319 10.30 -9.46 9.29
N PHE A 320 10.75 -8.42 10.01
CA PHE A 320 11.71 -7.45 9.48
C PHE A 320 13.18 -7.88 9.63
N GLY A 321 13.43 -9.09 10.14
CA GLY A 321 14.77 -9.69 10.22
C GLY A 321 15.68 -9.10 11.29
N LEU A 322 15.12 -8.56 12.38
CA LEU A 322 15.89 -8.03 13.50
C LEU A 322 16.07 -9.09 14.57
N SER A 323 17.31 -9.25 15.04
CA SER A 323 17.67 -10.20 16.09
C SER A 323 17.45 -9.61 17.50
N GLU A 324 17.21 -10.45 18.52
CA GLU A 324 17.07 -10.00 19.92
C GLU A 324 18.31 -9.27 20.48
N SER A 325 19.46 -9.40 19.83
CA SER A 325 20.75 -8.83 20.27
C SER A 325 21.01 -7.39 19.83
N GLU A 326 20.19 -6.80 18.95
CA GLU A 326 20.46 -5.46 18.39
C GLU A 326 19.79 -4.31 19.15
N SER A 327 18.99 -4.61 20.18
CA SER A 327 18.34 -3.62 21.04
C SER A 327 19.19 -3.13 22.23
N GLY A 328 20.51 -3.32 22.18
CA GLY A 328 21.43 -2.92 23.26
C GLY A 328 22.73 -2.33 22.74
N ALA A 329 22.68 -1.09 22.26
CA ALA A 329 23.84 -0.21 22.15
C ALA A 329 23.43 1.25 22.40
#